data_AF-F3CAD4-F1
#
_entry.id   AF-F3CAD4-F1
#
_cell.length_a   1.000
_cell.length_b   1.000
_cell.length_c   1.000
_cell.angle_alpha   90.00
_cell.angle_beta   90.00
_cell.angle_gamma   90.00
#
_symmetry.space_group_name_H-M   'P 1'
#
loop_
_entity.id
_entity.type
_entity.pdbx_description
1 polymer ?
#
loop_
_entity_poly.entity_id
_entity_poly.type
_entity_poly.pdbx_seq_one_letter_code
_entity_poly.pdbx_strand_id
1 'polypeptide(L)'
;MPKVITDRQTRDICKMISTWDTKHPLDWNTICLGAQEILGWESPPTRQALSGKATVKLAYQSKKSSIKKELERVTNLPRPKTIRDGAERIARLERELAEAKALNNKLYETITRILH
;
A
#
# COMPACT_ATOMS: atom_id res chain seq x y z
N MET A 1 0.92 -8.88 -35.09
CA MET A 1 0.59 -7.50 -34.66
C MET A 1 1.06 -7.30 -33.23
N PRO A 2 1.59 -6.13 -32.85
CA PRO A 2 1.93 -5.87 -31.45
C PRO A 2 0.65 -5.95 -30.61
N LYS A 3 0.68 -6.73 -29.53
CA LYS A 3 -0.48 -6.86 -28.62
C LYS A 3 -0.72 -5.50 -27.97
N VAL A 4 -1.92 -4.95 -28.15
CA VAL A 4 -2.27 -3.62 -27.64
C VAL A 4 -2.83 -3.75 -26.23
N ILE A 5 -2.26 -2.98 -25.30
CA ILE A 5 -2.80 -2.83 -23.94
C ILE A 5 -3.87 -1.75 -23.98
N THR A 6 -5.10 -2.15 -23.69
CA THR A 6 -6.27 -1.25 -23.64
C THR A 6 -6.21 -0.33 -22.41
N ASP A 7 -6.99 0.76 -22.43
CA ASP A 7 -7.07 1.67 -21.29
C ASP A 7 -7.67 1.01 -20.05
N ARG A 8 -8.61 0.07 -20.24
CA ARG A 8 -9.17 -0.73 -19.15
C ARG A 8 -8.08 -1.56 -18.48
N GLN A 9 -7.33 -2.34 -19.25
CA GLN A 9 -6.20 -3.13 -18.74
C GLN A 9 -5.13 -2.24 -18.10
N THR A 10 -4.87 -1.07 -18.67
CA THR A 10 -3.95 -0.08 -18.10
C THR A 10 -4.40 0.35 -16.70
N ARG A 11 -5.69 0.66 -16.51
CA ARG A 11 -6.25 0.99 -15.20
C ARG A 11 -6.17 -0.18 -14.22
N ASP A 12 -6.47 -1.39 -14.67
CA ASP A 12 -6.42 -2.59 -13.83
C ASP A 12 -4.98 -2.88 -13.36
N ILE A 13 -3.98 -2.72 -14.24
CA ILE A 13 -2.56 -2.81 -13.90
C ILE A 13 -2.15 -1.71 -12.90
N CYS A 14 -2.60 -0.46 -13.10
CA CYS A 14 -2.35 0.61 -12.14
C CYS A 14 -2.94 0.31 -10.75
N LYS A 15 -4.14 -0.27 -10.71
CA LYS A 15 -4.79 -0.69 -9.47
C LYS A 15 -3.98 -1.77 -8.77
N MET A 16 -3.59 -2.82 -9.51
CA MET A 16 -2.72 -3.88 -9.03
C MET A 16 -1.43 -3.32 -8.40
N ILE A 17 -0.73 -2.40 -9.08
CA ILE A 17 0.49 -1.75 -8.56
C ILE A 17 0.19 -0.93 -7.30
N SER A 18 -0.93 -0.22 -7.25
CA SER A 18 -1.29 0.62 -6.09
C SER A 18 -1.56 -0.23 -4.85
N THR A 19 -2.23 -1.37 -5.01
CA THR A 19 -2.55 -2.32 -3.94
C THR A 19 -1.47 -3.38 -3.71
N TRP A 20 -0.26 -3.19 -4.26
CA TRP A 20 0.81 -4.19 -4.17
C TRP A 20 1.15 -4.52 -2.72
N ASP A 21 1.26 -5.81 -2.43
CA ASP A 21 1.67 -6.34 -1.13
C ASP A 21 3.17 -6.12 -0.92
N THR A 22 3.54 -5.54 0.22
CA THR A 22 4.93 -5.28 0.60
C THR A 22 5.72 -6.55 0.94
N LYS A 23 5.06 -7.71 1.09
CA LYS A 23 5.71 -9.02 1.22
C LYS A 23 6.46 -9.45 -0.04
N HIS A 24 6.10 -8.91 -1.21
CA HIS A 24 6.73 -9.24 -2.47
C HIS A 24 7.52 -8.05 -3.02
N PRO A 25 8.69 -8.27 -3.66
CA PRO A 25 9.46 -7.20 -4.25
C PRO A 25 8.66 -6.50 -5.36
N LEU A 26 8.59 -5.17 -5.27
CA LEU A 26 8.01 -4.31 -6.30
C LEU A 26 9.07 -3.99 -7.36
N ASP A 27 9.20 -4.87 -8.34
CA ASP A 27 10.08 -4.71 -9.49
C ASP A 27 9.34 -4.94 -10.82
N TRP A 28 9.99 -4.62 -11.93
CA TRP A 28 9.34 -4.73 -13.24
C TRP A 28 9.09 -6.17 -13.65
N ASN A 29 9.88 -7.14 -13.19
CA ASN A 29 9.68 -8.54 -13.54
C ASN A 29 8.41 -9.06 -12.86
N THR A 30 8.24 -8.78 -11.56
CA THR A 30 7.04 -9.18 -10.81
C THR A 30 5.79 -8.47 -11.32
N ILE A 31 5.89 -7.19 -11.72
CA ILE A 31 4.78 -6.46 -12.34
C ILE A 31 4.42 -7.04 -13.71
N CYS A 32 5.41 -7.43 -14.53
CA CYS A 32 5.14 -8.07 -15.82
C CYS A 32 4.43 -9.42 -15.62
N LEU A 33 4.86 -10.23 -14.65
CA LEU A 33 4.20 -11.49 -14.30
C LEU A 33 2.75 -11.26 -13.84
N GLY A 34 2.51 -10.33 -12.91
CA GLY A 34 1.14 -10.02 -12.45
C GLY A 34 0.25 -9.43 -13.54
N ALA A 35 0.82 -8.64 -14.45
CA ALA A 35 0.09 -8.08 -15.58
C ALA A 35 -0.31 -9.15 -16.62
N GLN A 36 0.37 -10.30 -16.68
CA GLN A 36 0.04 -11.38 -17.61
C GLN A 36 -1.41 -11.83 -17.46
N GLU A 37 -1.86 -12.05 -16.22
CA GLU A 37 -3.21 -12.49 -15.90
C GLU A 37 -4.26 -11.43 -16.28
N ILE A 38 -3.99 -10.16 -15.96
CA ILE A 38 -4.86 -9.02 -16.31
C ILE A 38 -5.00 -8.87 -17.83
N LEU A 39 -3.91 -9.11 -18.56
CA LEU A 39 -3.88 -8.98 -20.01
C LEU A 39 -4.49 -10.18 -20.73
N GLY A 40 -4.63 -11.32 -20.06
CA GLY A 40 -5.06 -12.59 -20.68
C GLY A 40 -4.09 -13.07 -21.76
N TRP A 41 -2.79 -12.80 -21.59
CA TRP A 41 -1.77 -13.16 -22.57
C TRP A 41 -1.06 -14.47 -22.20
N GLU A 42 -0.72 -15.28 -23.21
CA GLU A 42 0.07 -16.52 -23.03
C GLU A 42 1.45 -16.27 -22.43
N SER A 43 2.00 -15.06 -22.62
CA SER A 43 3.32 -14.66 -22.13
C SER A 43 3.23 -13.31 -21.40
N PRO A 44 4.05 -13.06 -20.37
CA PRO A 44 4.13 -11.76 -19.72
C PRO A 44 4.42 -10.62 -20.72
N PRO A 45 3.84 -9.43 -20.53
CA PRO A 45 4.27 -8.23 -21.25
C PRO A 45 5.74 -7.92 -20.96
N THR A 46 6.39 -7.19 -21.87
CA THR A 46 7.73 -6.68 -21.60
C THR A 46 7.67 -5.42 -20.72
N ARG A 47 8.75 -5.15 -19.99
CA ARG A 47 8.91 -3.89 -19.25
C ARG A 47 8.70 -2.68 -20.15
N GLN A 48 9.17 -2.70 -21.41
CA GLN A 48 8.99 -1.55 -22.30
C GLN A 48 7.50 -1.30 -22.61
N ALA A 49 6.70 -2.37 -22.79
CA ALA A 49 5.27 -2.24 -23.05
C ALA A 49 4.52 -1.57 -21.89
N LEU A 50 4.88 -1.91 -20.65
CA LEU A 50 4.27 -1.33 -19.45
C LEU A 50 4.82 0.06 -19.12
N SER A 51 6.15 0.22 -19.11
CA SER A 51 6.79 1.49 -18.72
C SER A 51 6.66 2.60 -19.78
N GLY A 52 6.35 2.25 -21.03
CA GLY A 52 5.97 3.20 -22.07
C GLY A 52 4.62 3.89 -21.81
N LYS A 53 3.75 3.28 -20.99
CA LYS A 53 2.49 3.90 -20.56
C LYS A 53 2.77 4.79 -19.34
N ALA A 54 2.64 6.11 -19.52
CA ALA A 54 2.93 7.09 -18.48
C ALA A 54 2.18 6.84 -17.17
N THR A 55 0.91 6.43 -17.25
CA THR A 55 0.07 6.11 -16.09
C THR A 55 0.62 4.93 -15.26
N VAL A 56 1.03 3.85 -15.92
CA VAL A 56 1.64 2.68 -15.25
C VAL A 56 2.97 3.05 -14.60
N LYS A 57 3.79 3.84 -15.32
CA LYS A 57 5.06 4.35 -14.78
C LYS A 57 4.85 5.20 -13.53
N LEU A 58 3.86 6.09 -13.53
CA LEU A 58 3.51 6.92 -12.37
C LEU A 58 3.00 6.07 -11.20
N ALA A 59 2.13 5.08 -11.45
CA ALA A 59 1.67 4.16 -10.43
C ALA A 59 2.84 3.42 -9.76
N TYR A 60 3.79 2.91 -10.56
CA TYR A 60 5.00 2.26 -10.06
C TYR A 60 5.84 3.19 -9.18
N GLN A 61 6.13 4.41 -9.66
CA GLN A 61 6.92 5.39 -8.91
C GLN A 61 6.24 5.80 -7.61
N SER A 62 4.93 6.05 -7.65
CA SER A 62 4.13 6.41 -6.48
C SER A 62 4.17 5.31 -5.42
N LYS A 63 3.88 4.06 -5.81
CA LYS A 63 3.92 2.92 -4.87
C LYS A 63 5.33 2.71 -4.31
N LYS A 64 6.36 2.78 -5.16
CA LYS A 64 7.76 2.64 -4.72
C LYS A 64 8.17 3.73 -3.72
N SER A 65 7.73 4.97 -3.95
CA SER A 65 7.92 6.07 -3.00
C SER A 65 7.19 5.82 -1.68
N SER A 66 5.95 5.31 -1.73
CA SER A 66 5.19 4.95 -0.53
C SER A 66 5.90 3.89 0.31
N ILE A 67 6.35 2.80 -0.32
CA ILE A 67 7.10 1.72 0.36
C ILE A 67 8.38 2.28 0.98
N LYS A 68 9.11 3.14 0.26
CA LYS A 68 10.32 3.79 0.79
C LYS A 68 10.01 4.66 2.02
N LYS A 69 8.96 5.48 1.96
CA LYS A 69 8.54 6.32 3.09
C LYS A 69 8.10 5.50 4.30
N GLU A 70 7.42 4.38 4.06
CA GLU A 70 7.02 3.45 5.12
C GLU A 70 8.24 2.80 5.78
N LEU A 71 9.21 2.36 4.98
CA LEU A 71 10.48 1.84 5.47
C LEU A 71 11.24 2.91 6.28
N GLU A 72 11.34 4.13 5.76
CA GLU A 72 11.98 5.26 6.45
C GLU A 72 11.31 5.58 7.78
N ARG A 73 9.97 5.52 7.85
CA ARG A 73 9.25 5.67 9.12
C ARG A 73 9.68 4.62 10.12
N VAL A 74 9.81 3.37 9.72
CA VAL A 74 10.22 2.28 10.64
C VAL A 74 11.69 2.40 11.03
N THR A 75 12.58 2.68 10.07
CA THR A 75 14.03 2.74 10.33
C THR A 75 14.43 3.97 11.14
N ASN A 76 13.72 5.09 10.98
CA ASN A 76 14.00 6.34 11.69
C ASN A 76 13.27 6.44 13.03
N LEU A 77 12.52 5.40 13.45
CA LEU A 77 11.99 5.36 14.80
C LEU A 77 13.16 5.33 15.79
N PRO A 78 13.18 6.22 16.81
CA PRO A 78 14.15 6.12 17.89
C PRO A 78 13.98 4.76 18.55
N ARG A 79 15.02 3.91 18.42
CA ARG A 79 15.05 2.59 19.02
C ARG A 79 15.05 2.77 20.55
N PRO A 80 14.23 2.02 21.28
CA PRO A 80 14.29 2.05 22.73
C PRO A 80 15.69 1.62 23.18
N LYS A 81 16.26 2.32 24.16
CA LYS A 81 17.63 2.03 24.66
C LYS A 81 17.65 0.69 25.40
N THR A 82 16.53 0.32 26.03
CA THR A 82 16.36 -0.95 26.73
C THR A 82 15.04 -1.63 26.36
N ILE A 83 14.94 -2.93 26.62
CA ILE A 83 13.67 -3.69 26.46
C ILE A 83 12.57 -3.09 27.34
N ARG A 84 12.92 -2.64 28.56
CA ARG A 84 11.98 -2.00 29.49
C ARG A 84 11.41 -0.70 28.91
N ASP A 85 12.24 0.17 28.32
CA ASP A 85 11.77 1.40 27.68
C ASP A 85 10.79 1.09 26.54
N GLY A 86 11.04 0.00 25.81
CA GLY A 86 10.15 -0.50 24.77
C GLY A 86 8.80 -0.95 25.34
N ALA A 87 8.82 -1.75 26.40
CA ALA A 87 7.62 -2.23 27.08
C ALA A 87 6.78 -1.08 27.68
N GLU A 88 7.43 -0.10 28.31
CA GLU A 88 6.76 1.10 28.84
C GLU A 88 6.10 1.93 27.72
N ARG A 89 6.80 2.09 26.58
CA ARG A 89 6.25 2.77 25.40
C ARG A 89 5.04 2.03 24.83
N ILE A 90 5.09 0.71 24.75
CA ILE A 90 3.96 -0.12 24.30
C ILE A 90 2.78 0.04 25.24
N ALA A 91 2.98 -0.13 26.54
CA ALA A 91 1.91 0.00 27.54
C ALA A 91 1.24 1.38 27.54
N ARG A 92 2.02 2.44 27.29
CA ARG A 92 1.48 3.80 27.12
C ARG A 92 0.62 3.92 25.86
N LEU A 93 1.12 3.44 24.72
CA LEU A 93 0.39 3.48 23.44
C LEU A 93 -0.91 2.65 23.49
N GLU A 94 -0.90 1.51 24.17
CA GLU A 94 -2.09 0.68 24.36
C GLU A 94 -3.16 1.41 25.20
N ARG A 95 -2.74 2.15 26.22
CA ARG A 95 -3.64 2.98 27.04
C ARG A 95 -4.24 4.12 26.22
N GLU A 96 -3.42 4.87 25.50
CA GLU A 96 -3.88 5.96 24.63
C GLU A 96 -4.86 5.44 23.56
N LEU A 97 -4.60 4.25 22.99
CA LEU A 97 -5.49 3.60 22.04
C LEU A 97 -6.84 3.22 22.68
N ALA A 98 -6.82 2.69 23.90
CA ALA A 98 -8.03 2.33 24.64
C ALA A 98 -8.88 3.57 24.95
N GLU A 99 -8.26 4.65 25.40
CA GLU A 99 -8.91 5.93 25.67
C GLU A 99 -9.53 6.53 24.40
N ALA A 100 -8.78 6.54 23.30
CA ALA A 100 -9.26 7.04 22.01
C ALA A 100 -10.46 6.22 21.49
N LYS A 101 -10.41 4.89 21.60
CA LYS A 101 -11.53 4.00 21.24
C LYS A 101 -12.75 4.25 22.11
N ALA A 102 -12.57 4.43 23.41
CA ALA A 102 -13.68 4.71 24.33
C ALA A 102 -14.35 6.06 24.01
N LEU A 103 -13.57 7.10 23.71
CA LEU A 103 -14.11 8.39 23.31
C LEU A 103 -14.87 8.29 21.98
N ASN A 104 -14.30 7.60 21.00
CA ASN A 104 -14.93 7.40 19.69
C ASN A 104 -16.29 6.67 19.83
N ASN A 105 -16.36 5.62 20.66
CA ASN A 105 -17.61 4.93 20.93
C ASN A 105 -18.65 5.84 21.58
N LYS A 106 -18.26 6.66 22.57
CA LYS A 106 -19.17 7.63 23.21
C LYS A 106 -19.70 8.68 22.22
N LEU A 107 -18.84 9.18 21.34
CA LEU A 107 -19.23 10.12 20.30
C LEU A 107 -20.18 9.46 19.30
N TYR A 108 -19.89 8.24 18.87
CA TYR A 108 -20.76 7.46 17.98
C TYR A 108 -22.15 7.23 18.58
N GLU A 109 -22.24 6.84 19.86
CA GLU A 109 -23.51 6.72 20.58
C GLU A 109 -24.27 8.05 20.61
N THR A 110 -23.58 9.15 20.92
CA THR A 110 -24.19 10.49 21.01
C THR A 110 -24.76 10.93 19.67
N ILE A 111 -23.99 10.76 18.59
CA ILE A 111 -24.43 11.06 17.22
C ILE A 111 -25.64 10.20 16.85
N THR A 112 -25.59 8.90 17.16
CA THR A 112 -26.69 7.98 16.86
C THR A 112 -27.98 8.35 17.61
N ARG A 113 -27.87 8.84 18.84
CA ARG A 113 -29.02 9.35 19.62
C ARG A 113 -29.59 10.68 19.11
N ILE A 114 -28.77 11.51 18.47
CA ILE A 114 -29.22 12.81 17.91
C ILE A 114 -29.89 12.64 16.54
N LEU A 115 -29.44 11.63 15.77
CA LEU A 115 -29.94 11.38 14.41
C LEU A 115 -31.22 10.53 14.36
N HIS A 116 -31.62 9.89 15.46
CA HIS A 116 -32.92 9.22 15.63
C HIS A 116 -33.84 10.07 16.50
#